data_AF-A0A179BY37-F1
#
_entry.id   AF-A0A179BY37-F1
#
_cell.length_a   1.000
_cell.length_b   1.000
_cell.length_c   1.000
_cell.angle_alpha   90.00
_cell.angle_beta   90.00
_cell.angle_gamma   90.00
#
_symmetry.space_group_name_H-M   'P 1'
#
loop_
_entity.id
_entity.type
_entity.pdbx_description
1 polymer ?
#
loop_
_entity_poly.entity_id
_entity_poly.type
_entity_poly.pdbx_seq_one_letter_code
_entity_poly.pdbx_strand_id
1 'polypeptide(L)'
;MNPFPMGTGVKVWLSTGHTDMRCGFPSLALRVQEVLKHDPLGGHLFCFRGRRGDLVKLIWHDGQGACLFTKKLERGRFIWPNVEGGAVAITPAQLSYLLSGIDWRAPQETWRPTRV
;
A
#
# COMPACT_ATOMS: atom_id res chain seq x y z
N MET A 1 9.46 -16.05 2.10
CA MET A 1 8.88 -15.45 3.33
C MET A 1 8.40 -14.06 2.97
N ASN A 2 7.16 -13.69 3.30
CA ASN A 2 6.62 -12.36 3.00
C ASN A 2 7.10 -11.38 4.10
N PRO A 3 7.77 -10.26 3.76
CA PRO A 3 8.36 -9.37 4.78
C PRO A 3 7.33 -8.46 5.48
N PHE A 4 6.06 -8.49 5.07
CA PHE A 4 5.01 -7.63 5.61
C PHE A 4 4.17 -8.34 6.66
N PRO A 5 3.55 -7.60 7.61
CA PRO A 5 2.57 -8.19 8.51
C PRO A 5 1.33 -8.63 7.72
N MET A 6 1.09 -9.94 7.69
CA MET A 6 -0.01 -10.57 6.94
C MET A 6 -0.98 -11.32 7.87
N GLY A 7 -0.92 -11.03 9.17
CA GLY A 7 -1.75 -11.67 10.20
C GLY A 7 -3.23 -11.34 10.04
N THR A 8 -4.08 -12.15 10.69
CA THR A 8 -5.53 -11.92 10.73
C THR A 8 -5.84 -10.55 11.31
N GLY A 9 -6.49 -9.67 10.53
CA GLY A 9 -6.89 -8.32 10.95
C GLY A 9 -6.02 -7.18 10.43
N VAL A 10 -4.88 -7.45 9.79
CA VAL A 10 -4.06 -6.41 9.17
C VAL A 10 -4.73 -5.92 7.88
N LYS A 11 -5.03 -4.62 7.82
CA LYS A 11 -5.55 -3.96 6.62
C LYS A 11 -4.41 -3.28 5.86
N VAL A 12 -4.53 -3.27 4.53
CA VAL A 12 -3.64 -2.54 3.64
C VAL A 12 -4.40 -1.36 3.04
N TRP A 13 -3.89 -0.16 3.23
CA TRP A 13 -4.49 1.08 2.76
C TRP A 13 -3.60 1.73 1.71
N LEU A 14 -4.14 2.01 0.52
CA LEU A 14 -3.49 2.85 -0.48
C LEU A 14 -3.92 4.30 -0.27
N SER A 15 -2.99 5.18 0.09
CA SER A 15 -3.22 6.63 0.07
C SER A 15 -3.47 7.07 -1.37
N THR A 16 -4.59 7.72 -1.62
CA THR A 16 -4.91 8.22 -2.97
C THR A 16 -4.09 9.46 -3.35
N GLY A 17 -4.02 9.78 -4.65
CA GLY A 17 -3.20 10.89 -5.15
C GLY A 17 -1.69 10.61 -5.12
N HIS A 18 -0.89 11.64 -4.86
CA HIS A 18 0.57 11.57 -4.85
C HIS A 18 1.16 12.02 -3.52
N THR A 19 2.33 11.47 -3.19
CA THR A 19 3.06 11.76 -1.95
C THR A 19 4.47 12.23 -2.25
N ASP A 20 4.94 13.21 -1.47
CA ASP A 20 6.35 13.57 -1.45
C ASP A 20 7.17 12.39 -0.89
N MET A 21 7.98 11.79 -1.74
CA MET A 21 8.75 10.60 -1.40
C MET A 21 10.05 10.90 -0.65
N ARG A 22 10.34 12.17 -0.34
CA ARG A 22 11.40 12.57 0.59
C ARG A 22 10.99 12.34 2.05
N CYS A 23 9.69 12.25 2.33
CA CYS A 23 9.15 11.98 3.66
C CYS A 23 9.58 10.61 4.20
N GLY A 24 10.06 10.58 5.44
CA GLY A 24 10.27 9.37 6.23
C GLY A 24 9.01 8.94 6.99
N PHE A 25 9.13 7.94 7.86
CA PHE A 25 8.00 7.42 8.63
C PHE A 25 7.22 8.51 9.39
N PRO A 26 7.82 9.42 10.17
CA PRO A 26 7.05 10.38 10.97
C PRO A 26 6.13 11.27 10.13
N SER A 27 6.63 11.80 9.02
CA SER A 27 5.85 12.64 8.10
C SER A 27 4.74 11.85 7.39
N LEU A 28 5.02 10.60 7.02
CA LEU A 28 4.01 9.74 6.40
C LEU A 28 2.93 9.31 7.41
N ALA A 29 3.32 9.02 8.65
CA ALA A 29 2.40 8.70 9.75
C ALA A 29 1.47 9.88 10.07
N LEU A 30 2.00 11.11 10.09
CA LEU A 30 1.17 12.31 10.21
C LEU A 30 0.15 12.40 9.07
N ARG A 31 0.54 12.02 7.84
CA ARG A 31 -0.41 11.98 6.71
C ARG A 31 -1.49 10.91 6.90
N VAL A 32 -1.15 9.74 7.44
CA VAL A 32 -2.14 8.71 7.79
C VAL A 32 -3.18 9.26 8.77
N GLN A 33 -2.71 9.96 9.81
CA GLN A 33 -3.57 10.55 10.82
C GLN A 33 -4.43 11.70 10.28
N GLU A 34 -3.81 12.67 9.62
CA GLU A 34 -4.47 13.92 9.23
C GLU A 34 -5.29 13.81 7.95
N VAL A 35 -4.83 13.02 6.98
CA VAL A 35 -5.49 12.91 5.67
C VAL A 35 -6.32 11.64 5.59
N LEU A 36 -5.75 10.49 5.96
CA LEU A 36 -6.46 9.22 5.84
C LEU A 36 -7.38 8.93 7.03
N LYS A 37 -7.30 9.72 8.11
CA LYS A 37 -8.09 9.57 9.34
C LYS A 37 -8.00 8.15 9.94
N HIS A 38 -6.79 7.57 9.88
CA HIS A 38 -6.47 6.27 10.48
C HIS A 38 -5.39 6.41 11.54
N ASP A 39 -5.26 5.39 12.40
CA ASP A 39 -4.16 5.27 13.35
C ASP A 39 -2.91 4.68 12.66
N PRO A 40 -1.80 5.43 12.51
CA PRO A 40 -0.56 4.91 11.94
C PRO A 40 0.14 3.85 12.82
N LEU A 41 -0.23 3.74 14.10
CA LEU A 41 0.37 2.80 15.06
C LEU A 41 -0.43 1.51 15.23
N GLY A 42 -1.63 1.42 14.66
CA GLY A 42 -2.56 0.29 14.80
C GLY A 42 -2.17 -1.00 14.07
N GLY A 43 -0.92 -1.16 13.64
CA GLY A 43 -0.44 -2.37 12.97
C GLY A 43 -0.93 -2.56 11.54
N HIS A 44 -1.51 -1.53 10.92
CA HIS A 44 -1.94 -1.54 9.52
C HIS A 44 -0.82 -1.08 8.58
N LEU A 45 -0.91 -1.55 7.33
CA LEU A 45 -0.01 -1.13 6.26
C LEU A 45 -0.59 0.06 5.52
N PHE A 46 0.18 1.14 5.40
CA PHE A 46 -0.18 2.33 4.63
C PHE A 46 0.79 2.51 3.48
N CYS A 47 0.27 2.51 2.26
CA CYS A 47 1.05 2.59 1.03
C CYS A 47 0.88 3.96 0.39
N PHE A 48 2.00 4.50 -0.08
CA PHE A 48 2.08 5.79 -0.73
C PHE A 48 2.79 5.65 -2.07
N ARG A 49 2.39 6.46 -3.06
CA ARG A 49 3.03 6.51 -4.37
C ARG A 49 3.53 7.91 -4.73
N GLY A 50 4.72 7.98 -5.32
CA GLY A 50 5.28 9.23 -5.81
C GLY A 50 4.56 9.73 -7.07
N ARG A 51 4.76 10.99 -7.45
CA ARG A 51 4.18 11.58 -8.66
C ARG A 51 4.66 10.89 -9.95
N ARG A 52 5.94 10.54 -10.03
CA ARG A 52 6.50 9.79 -11.16
C ARG A 52 5.93 8.37 -11.27
N GLY A 53 5.53 7.78 -10.15
CA GLY A 53 4.81 6.51 -10.11
C GLY A 53 5.68 5.27 -10.15
N ASP A 54 6.98 5.41 -10.26
CA ASP A 54 7.97 4.34 -10.20
C ASP A 54 8.43 4.04 -8.76
N LEU A 55 7.99 4.82 -7.77
CA LEU A 55 8.39 4.70 -6.37
C LEU A 55 7.18 4.57 -5.45
N VAL A 56 7.21 3.56 -4.58
CA VAL A 56 6.26 3.37 -3.48
C VAL A 56 6.98 3.28 -2.14
N LYS A 57 6.30 3.78 -1.11
CA LYS A 57 6.66 3.59 0.30
C LYS A 57 5.51 2.95 1.04
N LEU A 58 5.83 1.98 1.89
CA LEU A 58 4.89 1.34 2.81
C LEU A 58 5.37 1.62 4.23
N ILE A 59 4.47 2.04 5.10
CA ILE A 59 4.73 2.16 6.54
C ILE A 59 3.79 1.29 7.34
N TRP A 60 4.29 0.79 8.47
CA TRP A 60 3.49 0.16 9.52
C TRP A 60 4.27 0.25 10.83
N HIS A 61 3.56 0.14 11.95
CA HIS A 61 4.18 -0.08 13.25
C HIS A 61 4.03 -1.57 13.60
N ASP A 62 5.12 -2.26 13.95
CA ASP A 62 5.08 -3.70 14.26
C ASP A 62 4.77 -4.00 15.74
N GLY A 63 4.47 -2.97 16.52
CA GLY A 63 4.26 -3.03 17.96
C GLY A 63 5.52 -2.72 18.78
N GLN A 64 6.70 -2.78 18.17
CA GLN A 64 7.98 -2.42 18.80
C GLN A 64 8.61 -1.18 18.16
N GLY A 65 8.40 -0.97 16.86
CA GLY A 65 8.98 0.13 16.15
C GLY A 65 8.26 0.51 14.87
N ALA A 66 8.70 1.66 14.35
CA ALA A 66 8.29 2.21 13.07
C ALA A 66 9.02 1.50 11.93
N CYS A 67 8.28 0.86 11.04
CA CYS A 67 8.81 0.19 9.87
C CYS A 67 8.52 1.00 8.60
N LEU A 68 9.51 1.10 7.72
CA LEU A 68 9.39 1.73 6.41
C LEU A 68 10.01 0.82 5.35
N PHE A 69 9.21 0.44 4.36
CA PHE A 69 9.67 -0.25 3.17
C PHE A 69 9.60 0.68 1.96
N THR A 70 10.61 0.65 1.11
CA THR A 70 10.67 1.43 -0.13
C THR A 70 10.95 0.51 -1.30
N LYS A 71 10.16 0.63 -2.38
CA LYS A 71 10.41 -0.08 -3.64
C LYS A 71 10.36 0.88 -4.82
N LYS A 72 11.41 0.82 -5.64
CA LYS A 72 11.48 1.50 -6.92
C LYS A 72 11.42 0.48 -8.05
N LEU A 73 10.66 0.78 -9.10
CA LEU A 73 10.67 0.02 -10.34
C LEU A 73 11.77 0.55 -11.25
N GLU A 74 12.58 -0.35 -11.78
CA GLU A 74 13.56 -0.01 -12.83
C GLU A 74 12.86 0.37 -14.15
N ARG A 75 11.68 -0.20 -14.41
CA ARG A 75 10.85 0.08 -15.58
C ARG A 75 9.36 0.05 -15.22
N GLY A 76 8.57 0.90 -15.89
CA GLY A 76 7.12 0.98 -15.69
C GLY A 76 6.71 1.86 -14.51
N ARG A 77 5.45 1.75 -14.09
CA ARG A 77 4.86 2.52 -13.00
C ARG A 77 3.88 1.66 -12.21
N PHE A 78 3.79 1.93 -10.92
CA PHE A 78 2.74 1.40 -10.07
C PHE A 78 1.38 1.99 -10.48
N ILE A 79 0.44 1.08 -10.71
CA ILE A 79 -0.96 1.41 -10.96
C ILE A 79 -1.60 1.86 -9.66
N TRP A 80 -2.24 3.03 -9.68
CA TRP A 80 -2.75 3.68 -8.48
C TRP A 80 -4.21 4.08 -8.64
N PRO A 81 -5.02 4.08 -7.56
CA PRO A 81 -6.37 4.65 -7.62
C PRO A 81 -6.31 6.11 -8.06
N ASN A 82 -7.20 6.51 -8.97
CA ASN A 82 -7.29 7.88 -9.48
C ASN A 82 -8.27 8.77 -8.69
N VAL A 83 -8.74 8.26 -7.54
CA VAL A 83 -9.54 9.04 -6.59
C VAL A 83 -8.64 10.07 -5.89
N GLU A 84 -9.18 11.18 -5.41
CA GLU A 84 -8.44 12.16 -4.61
C GLU A 84 -8.93 12.18 -3.16
N GLY A 85 -8.02 12.47 -2.22
CA GLY A 85 -8.36 12.86 -0.86
C GLY A 85 -8.67 11.75 0.16
N GLY A 86 -8.53 10.47 -0.19
CA GLY A 86 -8.85 9.34 0.71
C GLY A 86 -7.84 8.19 0.71
N ALA A 87 -8.27 7.06 1.27
CA ALA A 87 -7.57 5.78 1.22
C ALA A 87 -8.44 4.70 0.57
N VAL A 88 -7.82 3.77 -0.15
CA VAL A 88 -8.49 2.57 -0.68
C VAL A 88 -7.95 1.34 0.03
N ALA A 89 -8.84 0.55 0.64
CA ALA A 89 -8.45 -0.74 1.20
C ALA A 89 -8.17 -1.74 0.06
N ILE A 90 -7.06 -2.45 0.15
CA ILE A 90 -6.72 -3.56 -0.76
C ILE A 90 -6.43 -4.83 0.03
N THR A 91 -6.58 -5.97 -0.63
CA THR A 91 -6.20 -7.24 -0.04
C THR A 91 -4.67 -7.41 -0.04
N PRO A 92 -4.13 -8.28 0.82
CA PRO A 92 -2.72 -8.60 0.77
C PRO A 92 -2.25 -9.23 -0.55
N ALA A 93 -3.15 -9.95 -1.25
CA ALA A 93 -2.89 -10.45 -2.59
C ALA A 93 -2.76 -9.30 -3.62
N GLN A 94 -3.66 -8.32 -3.55
CA GLN A 94 -3.58 -7.10 -4.36
C GLN A 94 -2.30 -6.30 -4.08
N LEU A 95 -1.86 -6.24 -2.82
CA LEU A 95 -0.58 -5.63 -2.48
C LEU A 95 0.58 -6.35 -3.17
N SER A 96 0.54 -7.68 -3.23
CA SER A 96 1.57 -8.48 -3.88
C SER A 96 1.61 -8.24 -5.39
N TYR A 97 0.45 -8.14 -6.05
CA TYR A 97 0.36 -7.74 -7.47
C TYR A 97 0.91 -6.32 -7.69
N LEU A 98 0.47 -5.36 -6.88
CA LEU A 98 0.93 -3.98 -6.93
C LEU A 98 2.45 -3.91 -6.81
N LEU A 99 3.03 -4.55 -5.79
CA LEU A 99 4.48 -4.57 -5.58
C LEU A 99 5.23 -5.25 -6.72
N SER A 100 4.58 -6.13 -7.48
CA SER A 100 5.15 -6.77 -8.67
C SER A 100 4.98 -5.93 -9.94
N GLY A 101 4.37 -4.74 -9.85
CA GLY A 101 4.08 -3.87 -11.00
C GLY A 101 2.89 -4.33 -11.84
N ILE A 102 2.10 -5.29 -11.33
CA ILE A 102 0.90 -5.82 -11.99
C ILE A 102 -0.31 -4.94 -11.62
N ASP A 103 -1.26 -4.78 -12.54
CA ASP A 103 -2.53 -4.10 -12.23
C ASP A 103 -3.32 -4.91 -11.20
N TRP A 104 -3.38 -4.39 -9.97
CA TRP A 104 -4.03 -5.03 -8.83
C TRP A 104 -5.56 -4.87 -8.83
N ARG A 105 -6.11 -4.01 -9.69
CA ARG A 105 -7.56 -3.69 -9.72
C ARG A 105 -8.39 -4.78 -10.36
N ALA A 106 -7.81 -5.55 -11.29
CA ALA A 106 -8.50 -6.60 -12.02
C ALA A 106 -7.61 -7.86 -12.17
N PRO A 107 -7.31 -8.56 -11.06
CA PRO A 107 -6.68 -9.87 -11.17
C PRO A 107 -7.64 -10.81 -11.91
N GLN A 108 -7.25 -11.29 -13.10
CA GLN A 108 -8.03 -12.26 -13.85
C GLN A 108 -7.77 -13.66 -13.28
N GLU A 109 -8.82 -14.31 -12.77
CA GLU A 109 -8.78 -15.75 -12.51
C GLU A 109 -8.78 -16.48 -13.86
N THR A 110 -7.76 -17.29 -14.10
CA THR A 110 -7.66 -18.12 -15.32
C THR A 110 -8.66 -19.28 -15.32
N TRP A 111 -9.22 -19.61 -14.16
CA TRP A 111 -10.22 -20.65 -13.97
C TRP A 111 -11.14 -20.28 -12.80
N ARG A 112 -12.45 -20.33 -13.03
CA ARG A 112 -13.47 -20.19 -11.98
C ARG A 112 -14.07 -21.56 -11.70
N PRO A 113 -14.02 -22.09 -10.48
CA PRO A 113 -14.69 -23.35 -10.19
C PRO A 113 -16.19 -23.18 -10.41
N THR A 114 -16.75 -23.98 -11.31
CA THR A 114 -18.20 -24.12 -11.47
C THR A 114 -18.73 -24.72 -10.17
N ARG A 115 -19.63 -24.03 -9.48
CA ARG A 115 -20.35 -24.65 -8.35
C ARG A 115 -21.06 -25.90 -8.88
N VAL A 116 -20.72 -27.05 -8.30
CA VAL A 116 -21.51 -28.29 -8.36
C VAL A 116 -22.54 -28.26 -7.25
#